data_AF-A0A1Q8EEN0-F1
#
_entry.id   AF-A0A1Q8EEN0-F1
#
_cell.length_a   1.000
_cell.length_b   1.000
_cell.length_c   1.000
_cell.angle_alpha   90.00
_cell.angle_beta   90.00
_cell.angle_gamma   90.00
#
_symmetry.space_group_name_H-M   'P 1'
#
loop_
_entity.id
_entity.type
_entity.pdbx_description
1 polymer ?
#
loop_
_entity_poly.entity_id
_entity_poly.type
_entity_poly.pdbx_seq_one_letter_code
_entity_poly.pdbx_strand_id
1 'polypeptide(L)'
;MNISYKIEKREKMTVEMQYEKDVTVAALDGKKIAVIGYGSQGHAHAQNLRDTGHDVIIGVRAGKSFDKATEDGFATFEVAEAAKQADVIMILAPDEIQADLYAEEVAPNLEAGNALGFAHGFNIHFGFIKVPADVDVFMCAPKGPGHLVRRTFEEGFGVPALYAVYQDATGNAKHIAMDWAKGVGSARVGLLETTFKEETEEDLFGEQAVLCGGLTALMEAGFEVLTEAGYAPELAYFEVLHEMKLIVDLIYEGGFKKMRQSISNTAEFGDYVSGPRVITDQVKENMKAVLADIQSGKFANDFVEDYKAGRPRMEEYRKAAANLEIEKVGAELRKAMPFVGKNDDDAFKIYN
;
A
#
# COMPACT_ATOMS: atom_id res chain seq x y z
N MET A 1 -5.79 -37.85 -27.36
CA MET A 1 -5.02 -36.69 -27.85
C MET A 1 -3.98 -36.35 -26.79
N ASN A 2 -2.70 -36.57 -27.10
CA ASN A 2 -1.58 -36.24 -26.22
C ASN A 2 -1.36 -34.72 -26.22
N ILE A 3 -1.64 -34.06 -25.11
CA ILE A 3 -1.27 -32.65 -24.91
C ILE A 3 0.11 -32.65 -24.25
N SER A 4 1.13 -32.40 -25.07
CA SER A 4 2.51 -32.19 -24.63
C SER A 4 2.62 -30.79 -24.03
N TYR A 5 2.80 -30.70 -22.71
CA TYR A 5 3.18 -29.45 -22.06
C TYR A 5 4.65 -29.17 -22.37
N LYS A 6 4.91 -28.28 -23.33
CA LYS A 6 6.21 -27.60 -23.43
C LYS A 6 6.34 -26.69 -22.21
N ILE A 7 7.13 -27.13 -21.25
CA ILE A 7 7.65 -26.25 -20.20
C ILE A 7 8.73 -25.41 -20.88
N GLU A 8 8.36 -24.22 -21.34
CA GLU A 8 9.32 -23.17 -21.64
C GLU A 8 10.03 -22.81 -20.32
N LYS A 9 11.36 -22.93 -20.31
CA LYS A 9 12.21 -22.47 -19.21
C LYS A 9 11.93 -20.99 -18.99
N ARG A 10 11.25 -20.63 -17.90
CA ARG A 10 11.31 -19.26 -17.36
C ARG A 10 12.78 -18.97 -17.04
N GLU A 11 13.34 -17.95 -17.68
CA GLU A 11 14.59 -17.34 -17.23
C GLU A 11 14.41 -16.88 -15.79
N LYS A 12 15.37 -17.27 -14.96
CA LYS A 12 15.32 -17.16 -13.50
C LYS A 12 15.58 -15.72 -13.09
N MET A 13 14.57 -14.86 -13.11
CA MET A 13 14.52 -13.70 -12.22
C MET A 13 13.95 -14.18 -10.88
N THR A 14 14.75 -14.92 -10.12
CA THR A 14 14.44 -15.16 -8.70
C THR A 14 14.94 -13.94 -7.95
N VAL A 15 14.06 -12.99 -7.65
CA VAL A 15 14.36 -11.94 -6.68
C VAL A 15 14.70 -12.63 -5.36
N GLU A 16 15.89 -12.38 -4.85
CA GLU A 16 16.34 -12.97 -3.59
C GLU A 16 15.74 -12.16 -2.44
N MET A 17 15.05 -12.85 -1.53
CA MET A 17 14.52 -12.22 -0.32
C MET A 17 15.68 -11.88 0.61
N GLN A 18 15.80 -10.59 0.94
CA GLN A 18 16.78 -10.07 1.89
C GLN A 18 16.11 -9.80 3.25
N TYR A 19 16.90 -9.85 4.32
CA TYR A 19 16.42 -9.69 5.69
C TYR A 19 17.33 -8.73 6.47
N GLU A 20 17.06 -8.51 7.76
CA GLU A 20 17.86 -7.61 8.62
C GLU A 20 19.37 -7.86 8.56
N LYS A 21 19.80 -9.13 8.44
CA LYS A 21 21.22 -9.51 8.36
C LYS A 21 21.90 -9.04 7.07
N ASP A 22 21.12 -8.81 6.02
CA ASP A 22 21.62 -8.42 4.69
C ASP A 22 21.74 -6.89 4.58
N VAL A 23 21.11 -6.15 5.51
CA VAL A 23 21.27 -4.70 5.68
C VAL A 23 22.49 -4.42 6.56
N THR A 24 23.65 -4.35 5.91
CA THR A 24 24.96 -4.28 6.58
C THR A 24 25.52 -2.87 6.78
N VAL A 25 24.89 -1.86 6.17
CA VAL A 25 25.30 -0.45 6.24
C VAL A 25 24.19 0.35 6.92
N ALA A 26 24.52 1.00 8.04
CA ALA A 26 23.63 1.93 8.74
C ALA A 26 23.68 3.30 8.03
N ALA A 27 23.08 3.37 6.84
CA ALA A 27 23.14 4.53 5.97
C ALA A 27 22.33 5.73 6.48
N LEU A 28 21.41 5.53 7.42
CA LEU A 28 20.63 6.59 8.07
C LEU A 28 21.28 7.15 9.34
N ASP A 29 22.33 6.51 9.87
CA ASP A 29 22.99 6.94 11.11
C ASP A 29 23.53 8.37 10.99
N GLY A 30 23.14 9.22 11.95
CA GLY A 30 23.56 10.62 12.00
C GLY A 30 22.91 11.55 10.97
N LYS A 31 22.00 11.04 10.13
CA LYS A 31 21.21 11.84 9.20
C LYS A 31 19.95 12.39 9.86
N LYS A 32 19.58 13.62 9.51
CA LYS A 32 18.25 14.16 9.84
C LYS A 32 17.24 13.71 8.78
N ILE A 33 16.15 13.12 9.23
CA ILE A 33 15.09 12.56 8.38
C ILE A 33 13.84 13.45 8.44
N ALA A 34 13.36 13.91 7.30
CA ALA A 34 12.03 14.51 7.19
C ALA A 34 11.03 13.52 6.59
N VAL A 35 9.97 13.22 7.33
CA VAL A 35 8.78 12.55 6.79
C VAL A 35 7.76 13.61 6.39
N ILE A 36 7.46 13.68 5.09
CA ILE A 36 6.53 14.66 4.52
C ILE A 36 5.15 14.05 4.42
N GLY A 37 4.23 14.54 5.26
CA GLY A 37 2.89 14.00 5.45
C GLY A 37 2.82 13.00 6.60
N TYR A 38 1.82 13.17 7.48
CA TYR A 38 1.57 12.29 8.62
C TYR A 38 0.34 11.41 8.38
N GLY A 39 0.33 10.82 7.18
CA GLY A 39 -0.67 9.93 6.58
C GLY A 39 -0.65 8.49 7.10
N SER A 40 -1.44 7.61 6.47
CA SER A 40 -1.44 6.17 6.75
C SER A 40 -0.02 5.61 6.77
N GLN A 41 0.80 5.86 5.74
CA GLN A 41 2.22 5.47 5.77
C GLN A 41 3.08 6.43 6.62
N GLY A 42 2.78 7.73 6.59
CA GLY A 42 3.52 8.78 7.30
C GLY A 42 3.70 8.51 8.80
N HIS A 43 2.61 8.25 9.51
CA HIS A 43 2.67 8.00 10.96
C HIS A 43 3.44 6.70 11.28
N ALA A 44 3.32 5.67 10.44
CA ALA A 44 3.97 4.39 10.65
C ALA A 44 5.48 4.48 10.42
N HIS A 45 5.89 5.06 9.29
CA HIS A 45 7.31 5.26 8.98
C HIS A 45 7.98 6.11 10.06
N ALA A 46 7.38 7.24 10.43
CA ALA A 46 7.95 8.15 11.40
C ALA A 46 8.12 7.51 12.79
N GLN A 47 7.08 6.86 13.30
CA GLN A 47 7.13 6.23 14.63
C GLN A 47 8.08 5.04 14.66
N ASN A 48 8.09 4.20 13.63
CA ASN A 48 8.99 3.05 13.57
C ASN A 48 10.46 3.50 13.46
N LEU A 49 10.77 4.54 12.65
CA LEU A 49 12.12 5.09 12.54
C LEU A 49 12.60 5.74 13.84
N ARG A 50 11.74 6.50 14.52
CA ARG A 50 12.04 7.05 15.85
C ARG A 50 12.31 5.93 16.86
N ASP A 51 11.46 4.91 16.90
CA ASP A 51 11.58 3.80 17.85
C ASP A 51 12.82 2.92 17.57
N THR A 52 13.39 3.00 16.35
CA THR A 52 14.68 2.41 15.98
C THR A 52 15.87 3.35 16.14
N GLY A 53 15.68 4.56 16.67
CA GLY A 53 16.74 5.46 17.09
C GLY A 53 17.12 6.56 16.08
N HIS A 54 16.35 6.76 15.01
CA HIS A 54 16.64 7.76 14.00
C HIS A 54 16.08 9.16 14.37
N ASP A 55 16.76 10.22 13.92
CA ASP A 55 16.31 11.61 14.11
C ASP A 55 15.26 11.99 13.06
N VAL A 56 13.99 11.91 13.46
CA VAL A 56 12.83 12.13 12.58
C VAL A 56 12.09 13.41 12.94
N ILE A 57 11.90 14.26 11.94
CA ILE A 57 11.00 15.42 11.98
C ILE A 57 9.85 15.25 10.99
N ILE A 58 8.73 15.93 11.23
CA ILE A 58 7.54 15.85 10.38
C ILE A 58 7.34 17.17 9.64
N GLY A 59 7.30 17.09 8.30
CA GLY A 59 6.84 18.18 7.44
C GLY A 59 5.37 17.95 7.08
N VAL A 60 4.46 18.77 7.58
CA VAL A 60 3.04 18.63 7.26
C VAL A 60 2.34 19.98 7.41
N ARG A 61 1.36 20.27 6.54
CA ARG A 61 0.53 21.47 6.66
C ARG A 61 -0.21 21.49 8.00
N ALA A 62 -0.44 22.68 8.56
CA ALA A 62 -1.27 22.86 9.74
C ALA A 62 -2.65 22.18 9.62
N GLY A 63 -3.10 21.51 10.69
CA GLY A 63 -4.37 20.79 10.77
C GLY A 63 -4.26 19.49 11.56
N LYS A 64 -5.26 18.60 11.44
CA LYS A 64 -5.36 17.36 12.23
C LYS A 64 -4.07 16.51 12.24
N SER A 65 -3.44 16.34 11.07
CA SER A 65 -2.21 15.55 10.96
C SER A 65 -1.01 16.23 11.61
N PHE A 66 -0.95 17.56 11.61
CA PHE A 66 0.06 18.33 12.34
C PHE A 66 -0.12 18.14 13.84
N ASP A 67 -1.33 18.38 14.33
CA ASP A 67 -1.65 18.27 15.75
C ASP A 67 -1.35 16.86 16.26
N LYS A 68 -1.75 15.84 15.51
CA LYS A 68 -1.50 14.44 15.87
C LYS A 68 -0.01 14.08 15.85
N ALA A 69 0.76 14.56 14.88
CA ALA A 69 2.20 14.34 14.89
C ALA A 69 2.87 14.98 16.12
N THR A 70 2.41 16.17 16.53
CA THR A 70 2.86 16.82 17.77
C THR A 70 2.44 16.03 19.01
N GLU A 71 1.20 15.53 19.07
CA GLU A 71 0.71 14.67 20.16
C GLU A 71 1.50 13.37 20.28
N ASP A 72 1.90 12.78 19.15
CA ASP A 72 2.74 11.58 19.07
C ASP A 72 4.22 11.88 19.41
N GLY A 73 4.56 13.13 19.71
CA GLY A 73 5.86 13.55 20.24
C GLY A 73 6.89 13.97 19.19
N PHE A 74 6.48 14.28 17.96
CA PHE A 74 7.39 14.76 16.93
C PHE A 74 7.53 16.29 16.92
N ALA A 75 8.71 16.76 16.51
CA ALA A 75 8.87 18.13 16.05
C ALA A 75 8.20 18.28 14.67
N THR A 76 7.23 19.19 14.59
CA THR A 76 6.42 19.44 13.39
C THR A 76 6.76 20.79 12.78
N PHE A 77 6.87 20.82 11.45
CA PHE A 77 7.21 22.00 10.67
C PHE A 77 6.33 22.07 9.42
N GLU A 78 6.25 23.27 8.83
CA GLU A 78 5.81 23.40 7.44
C GLU A 78 6.77 22.63 6.52
N VAL A 79 6.27 22.13 5.38
CA VAL A 79 6.99 21.17 4.53
C VAL A 79 8.31 21.74 4.02
N ALA A 80 8.32 22.99 3.58
CA ALA A 80 9.55 23.65 3.12
C ALA A 80 10.65 23.72 4.19
N GLU A 81 10.28 23.98 5.44
CA GLU A 81 11.25 24.07 6.54
C GLU A 81 11.77 22.67 6.94
N ALA A 82 10.89 21.66 6.96
CA ALA A 82 11.32 20.28 7.19
C ALA A 82 12.28 19.78 6.10
N ALA A 83 11.95 20.05 4.83
CA ALA A 83 12.78 19.66 3.68
C ALA A 83 14.17 20.30 3.76
N LYS A 84 14.25 21.59 4.13
CA LYS A 84 15.51 22.32 4.27
C LYS A 84 16.42 21.79 5.39
N GLN A 85 15.85 21.22 6.44
CA GLN A 85 16.63 20.71 7.58
C GLN A 85 17.17 19.30 7.36
N ALA A 86 16.64 18.54 6.40
CA ALA A 86 16.84 17.10 6.32
C ALA A 86 17.89 16.70 5.29
N ASP A 87 18.62 15.63 5.60
CA ASP A 87 19.51 14.93 4.66
C ASP A 87 18.74 13.90 3.83
N VAL A 88 17.68 13.32 4.42
CA VAL A 88 16.80 12.33 3.79
C VAL A 88 15.36 12.80 3.93
N ILE A 89 14.69 13.01 2.80
CA ILE A 89 13.31 13.47 2.72
C ILE A 89 12.47 12.32 2.16
N MET A 90 11.47 11.84 2.91
CA MET A 90 10.54 10.81 2.44
C MET A 90 9.15 11.42 2.21
N ILE A 91 8.68 11.41 0.97
CA ILE A 91 7.35 11.94 0.61
C ILE A 91 6.29 10.86 0.80
N LEU A 92 5.39 11.08 1.77
CA LEU A 92 4.25 10.20 2.13
C LEU A 92 2.92 10.98 2.12
N ALA A 93 2.86 12.05 1.33
CA ALA A 93 1.63 12.74 0.97
C ALA A 93 0.85 11.95 -0.10
N PRO A 94 -0.48 12.18 -0.26
CA PRO A 94 -1.26 11.53 -1.32
C PRO A 94 -0.67 11.80 -2.71
N ASP A 95 -0.61 10.76 -3.56
CA ASP A 95 0.11 10.78 -4.83
C ASP A 95 -0.30 11.93 -5.75
N GLU A 96 -1.59 12.27 -5.78
CA GLU A 96 -2.13 13.34 -6.62
C GLU A 96 -1.68 14.75 -6.18
N ILE A 97 -1.18 14.89 -4.95
CA ILE A 97 -0.70 16.16 -4.38
C ILE A 97 0.81 16.29 -4.47
N GLN A 98 1.54 15.16 -4.51
CA GLN A 98 3.00 15.16 -4.38
C GLN A 98 3.71 16.02 -5.43
N ALA A 99 3.21 16.10 -6.67
CA ALA A 99 3.85 16.87 -7.73
C ALA A 99 3.89 18.38 -7.42
N ASP A 100 2.76 18.95 -7.01
CA ASP A 100 2.67 20.38 -6.64
C ASP A 100 3.44 20.64 -5.34
N LEU A 101 3.26 19.77 -4.34
CA LEU A 101 4.00 19.83 -3.07
C LEU A 101 5.52 19.80 -3.27
N TYR A 102 5.99 18.91 -4.14
CA TYR A 102 7.39 18.79 -4.48
C TYR A 102 7.90 20.06 -5.15
N ALA A 103 7.20 20.55 -6.17
CA ALA A 103 7.64 21.71 -6.94
C ALA A 103 7.70 22.99 -6.08
N GLU A 104 6.73 23.18 -5.18
CA GLU A 104 6.58 24.40 -4.39
C GLU A 104 7.39 24.39 -3.10
N GLU A 105 7.47 23.25 -2.41
CA GLU A 105 7.96 23.20 -1.03
C GLU A 105 9.20 22.31 -0.84
N VAL A 106 9.39 21.26 -1.63
CA VAL A 106 10.55 20.34 -1.45
C VAL A 106 11.71 20.72 -2.36
N ALA A 107 11.48 20.79 -3.68
CA ALA A 107 12.51 21.00 -4.69
C ALA A 107 13.36 22.27 -4.47
N PRO A 108 12.79 23.43 -4.04
CA PRO A 108 13.58 24.63 -3.77
C PRO A 108 14.53 24.51 -2.57
N ASN A 109 14.34 23.50 -1.71
CA ASN A 109 15.07 23.29 -0.47
C ASN A 109 16.00 22.06 -0.53
N LEU A 110 16.07 21.35 -1.66
CA LEU A 110 17.01 20.25 -1.85
C LEU A 110 18.43 20.77 -2.05
N GLU A 111 19.38 20.08 -1.42
CA GLU A 111 20.82 20.28 -1.58
C GLU A 111 21.46 19.07 -2.29
N ALA A 112 22.58 19.30 -2.98
CA ALA A 112 23.35 18.24 -3.62
C ALA A 112 23.76 17.18 -2.58
N GLY A 113 23.49 15.91 -2.88
CA GLY A 113 23.75 14.77 -2.00
C GLY A 113 22.65 14.46 -0.99
N ASN A 114 21.53 15.22 -0.96
CA ASN A 114 20.32 14.76 -0.28
C ASN A 114 19.79 13.47 -0.90
N ALA A 115 18.92 12.78 -0.15
CA ALA A 115 18.16 11.64 -0.66
C ALA A 115 16.66 11.92 -0.60
N LEU A 116 15.95 11.68 -1.69
CA LEU A 116 14.50 11.79 -1.82
C LEU A 116 13.89 10.38 -1.93
N GLY A 117 13.07 10.04 -0.95
CA GLY A 117 12.39 8.76 -0.80
C GLY A 117 10.91 8.84 -1.15
N PHE A 118 10.36 7.72 -1.64
CA PHE A 118 8.93 7.50 -1.84
C PHE A 118 8.50 6.15 -1.24
N ALA A 119 7.21 5.99 -0.94
CA ALA A 119 6.61 4.68 -0.62
C ALA A 119 5.81 4.07 -1.78
N HIS A 120 5.68 4.79 -2.89
CA HIS A 120 5.07 4.34 -4.13
C HIS A 120 5.74 5.07 -5.30
N GLY A 121 5.97 4.37 -6.41
CA GLY A 121 6.74 4.88 -7.54
C GLY A 121 5.97 5.82 -8.47
N PHE A 122 4.66 6.01 -8.29
CA PHE A 122 3.73 6.71 -9.19
C PHE A 122 4.30 7.98 -9.81
N ASN A 123 4.70 8.95 -8.98
CA ASN A 123 5.10 10.28 -9.45
C ASN A 123 6.43 10.27 -10.21
N ILE A 124 7.36 9.39 -9.85
CA ILE A 124 8.65 9.23 -10.53
C ILE A 124 8.48 8.42 -11.82
N HIS A 125 7.73 7.31 -11.77
CA HIS A 125 7.53 6.42 -12.90
C HIS A 125 6.78 7.11 -14.06
N PHE A 126 5.70 7.84 -13.77
CA PHE A 126 4.93 8.57 -14.78
C PHE A 126 5.51 9.96 -15.10
N GLY A 127 6.61 10.36 -14.44
CA GLY A 127 7.35 11.57 -14.76
C GLY A 127 6.68 12.89 -14.33
N PHE A 128 5.76 12.83 -13.37
CA PHE A 128 5.15 14.01 -12.76
C PHE A 128 6.13 14.77 -11.87
N ILE A 129 7.05 14.05 -11.21
CA ILE A 129 8.18 14.62 -10.46
C ILE A 129 9.48 14.36 -11.22
N LYS A 130 10.31 15.41 -11.34
CA LYS A 130 11.66 15.34 -11.90
C LYS A 130 12.65 15.83 -10.86
N VAL A 131 13.53 14.92 -10.44
CA VAL A 131 14.51 15.17 -9.38
C VAL A 131 15.83 15.64 -10.00
N PRO A 132 16.54 16.63 -9.40
CA PRO A 132 17.88 17.03 -9.82
C PRO A 132 18.86 15.85 -9.85
N ALA A 133 19.82 15.87 -10.78
CA ALA A 133 20.73 14.75 -11.04
C ALA A 133 21.74 14.47 -9.90
N ASP A 134 21.86 15.39 -8.94
CA ASP A 134 22.77 15.37 -7.81
C ASP A 134 22.10 14.92 -6.49
N VAL A 135 20.87 14.42 -6.54
CA VAL A 135 20.10 13.93 -5.38
C VAL A 135 19.85 12.42 -5.51
N ASP A 136 20.01 11.64 -4.45
CA ASP A 136 19.63 10.22 -4.50
C ASP A 136 18.10 10.07 -4.57
N VAL A 137 17.60 9.10 -5.33
CA VAL A 137 16.16 8.80 -5.42
C VAL A 137 15.93 7.33 -5.15
N PHE A 138 15.21 7.05 -4.07
CA PHE A 138 14.95 5.69 -3.61
C PHE A 138 13.48 5.47 -3.24
N MET A 139 13.12 4.21 -3.07
CA MET A 139 11.79 3.82 -2.61
C MET A 139 11.89 2.72 -1.56
N CYS A 140 11.01 2.80 -0.57
CA CYS A 140 10.67 1.73 0.34
C CYS A 140 9.15 1.62 0.38
N ALA A 141 8.60 0.58 -0.24
CA ALA A 141 7.17 0.35 -0.40
C ALA A 141 6.72 -0.86 0.45
N PRO A 142 6.30 -0.67 1.72
CA PRO A 142 5.67 -1.74 2.49
C PRO A 142 4.42 -2.25 1.78
N LYS A 143 4.32 -3.57 1.60
CA LYS A 143 3.17 -4.20 0.94
C LYS A 143 2.04 -4.45 1.93
N GLY A 144 1.52 -3.34 2.46
CA GLY A 144 0.41 -3.32 3.40
C GLY A 144 0.02 -1.89 3.78
N PRO A 145 -1.22 -1.69 4.25
CA PRO A 145 -1.67 -0.38 4.69
C PRO A 145 -0.89 0.08 5.93
N GLY A 146 -0.58 1.37 6.01
CA GLY A 146 0.38 1.88 6.98
C GLY A 146 0.01 1.65 8.45
N HIS A 147 -1.28 1.61 8.81
CA HIS A 147 -1.68 1.22 10.18
C HIS A 147 -1.23 -0.20 10.55
N LEU A 148 -1.24 -1.15 9.60
CA LEU A 148 -0.67 -2.49 9.82
C LEU A 148 0.86 -2.46 9.85
N VAL A 149 1.51 -1.56 9.10
CA VAL A 149 2.95 -1.35 9.19
C VAL A 149 3.34 -0.94 10.62
N ARG A 150 2.59 -0.03 11.25
CA ARG A 150 2.81 0.36 12.64
C ARG A 150 2.48 -0.78 13.62
N ARG A 151 1.26 -1.34 13.53
CA ARG A 151 0.78 -2.32 14.50
C ARG A 151 1.64 -3.57 14.53
N THR A 152 1.96 -4.13 13.35
CA THR A 152 2.81 -5.33 13.29
C THR A 152 4.24 -5.05 13.77
N PHE A 153 4.75 -3.83 13.58
CA PHE A 153 6.05 -3.42 14.12
C PHE A 153 6.06 -3.44 15.65
N GLU A 154 5.01 -2.91 16.30
CA GLU A 154 4.86 -2.91 17.76
C GLU A 154 4.69 -4.32 18.33
N GLU A 155 4.07 -5.22 17.58
CA GLU A 155 3.96 -6.65 17.91
C GLU A 155 5.28 -7.44 17.72
N GLY A 156 6.36 -6.77 17.29
CA GLY A 156 7.66 -7.40 17.05
C GLY A 156 7.76 -8.13 15.70
N PHE A 157 6.75 -7.99 14.84
CA PHE A 157 6.74 -8.46 13.46
C PHE A 157 7.05 -7.30 12.50
N GLY A 158 6.54 -7.34 11.27
CA GLY A 158 6.62 -6.27 10.28
C GLY A 158 5.77 -6.55 9.05
N VAL A 159 5.87 -5.69 8.04
CA VAL A 159 5.24 -5.90 6.72
C VAL A 159 6.36 -6.00 5.69
N PRO A 160 6.38 -7.01 4.81
CA PRO A 160 7.41 -7.10 3.78
C PRO A 160 7.38 -5.85 2.90
N ALA A 161 8.54 -5.42 2.42
CA ALA A 161 8.64 -4.24 1.56
C ALA A 161 9.40 -4.54 0.29
N LEU A 162 9.06 -3.79 -0.74
CA LEU A 162 9.95 -3.63 -1.88
C LEU A 162 10.86 -2.44 -1.64
N TYR A 163 12.11 -2.54 -2.10
CA TYR A 163 12.99 -1.38 -2.21
C TYR A 163 13.45 -1.20 -3.65
N ALA A 164 13.62 0.04 -4.06
CA ALA A 164 14.12 0.38 -5.39
C ALA A 164 15.00 1.62 -5.35
N VAL A 165 15.89 1.73 -6.35
CA VAL A 165 16.70 2.92 -6.61
C VAL A 165 16.37 3.40 -8.02
N TYR A 166 15.99 4.67 -8.12
CA TYR A 166 15.78 5.33 -9.41
C TYR A 166 17.03 6.12 -9.83
N GLN A 167 17.66 6.78 -8.86
CA GLN A 167 18.87 7.58 -9.07
C GLN A 167 19.82 7.39 -7.89
N ASP A 168 21.10 7.19 -8.18
CA ASP A 168 22.17 7.02 -7.19
C ASP A 168 23.29 8.03 -7.47
N ALA A 169 23.08 9.27 -7.02
CA ALA A 169 24.01 10.38 -7.21
C ALA A 169 25.22 10.27 -6.28
N THR A 170 25.04 9.71 -5.07
CA THR A 170 26.09 9.62 -4.05
C THR A 170 26.79 8.25 -3.99
N GLY A 171 26.19 7.22 -4.59
CA GLY A 171 26.63 5.83 -4.45
C GLY A 171 26.06 5.14 -3.21
N ASN A 172 25.15 5.78 -2.47
CA ASN A 172 24.56 5.25 -1.23
C ASN A 172 23.05 4.99 -1.33
N ALA A 173 22.39 5.29 -2.44
CA ALA A 173 20.92 5.24 -2.54
C ALA A 173 20.35 3.87 -2.15
N LYS A 174 21.02 2.78 -2.58
CA LYS A 174 20.62 1.42 -2.20
C LYS A 174 20.74 1.15 -0.71
N HIS A 175 21.82 1.60 -0.09
CA HIS A 175 22.03 1.44 1.34
C HIS A 175 21.00 2.25 2.15
N ILE A 176 20.68 3.47 1.71
CA ILE A 176 19.62 4.30 2.29
C ILE A 176 18.26 3.59 2.19
N ALA A 177 17.92 3.04 1.02
CA ALA A 177 16.65 2.34 0.81
C ALA A 177 16.50 1.11 1.72
N MET A 178 17.55 0.30 1.81
CA MET A 178 17.55 -0.91 2.64
C MET A 178 17.55 -0.59 4.14
N ASP A 179 18.30 0.43 4.56
CA ASP A 179 18.35 0.85 5.96
C ASP A 179 17.05 1.53 6.40
N TRP A 180 16.40 2.28 5.50
CA TRP A 180 15.03 2.75 5.71
C TRP A 180 14.06 1.58 5.91
N ALA A 181 14.09 0.59 5.02
CA ALA A 181 13.23 -0.58 5.09
C ALA A 181 13.46 -1.40 6.38
N LYS A 182 14.71 -1.44 6.88
CA LYS A 182 15.03 -2.00 8.20
C LYS A 182 14.48 -1.15 9.34
N GLY A 183 14.67 0.17 9.30
CA GLY A 183 14.20 1.10 10.32
C GLY A 183 12.68 1.09 10.50
N VAL A 184 11.92 0.88 9.41
CA VAL A 184 10.46 0.70 9.50
C VAL A 184 10.02 -0.72 9.85
N GLY A 185 10.96 -1.66 10.00
CA GLY A 185 10.75 -3.05 10.42
C GLY A 185 10.45 -4.06 9.31
N SER A 186 10.40 -3.65 8.04
CA SER A 186 10.11 -4.56 6.93
C SER A 186 11.15 -5.67 6.76
N ALA A 187 12.41 -5.37 7.08
CA ALA A 187 13.50 -6.34 6.99
C ALA A 187 13.38 -7.54 7.95
N ARG A 188 12.52 -7.46 8.97
CA ARG A 188 12.18 -8.59 9.87
C ARG A 188 11.46 -9.72 9.13
N VAL A 189 10.68 -9.36 8.10
CA VAL A 189 9.85 -10.29 7.33
C VAL A 189 10.48 -10.58 5.98
N GLY A 190 10.99 -9.55 5.30
CA GLY A 190 11.65 -9.71 4.02
C GLY A 190 11.59 -8.47 3.14
N LEU A 191 12.68 -8.23 2.44
CA LEU A 191 12.86 -7.18 1.44
C LEU A 191 13.09 -7.81 0.07
N LEU A 192 12.45 -7.24 -0.95
CA LEU A 192 12.68 -7.61 -2.34
C LEU A 192 13.11 -6.39 -3.14
N GLU A 193 14.19 -6.54 -3.91
CA GLU A 193 14.62 -5.50 -4.84
C GLU A 193 13.67 -5.44 -6.03
N THR A 194 13.32 -4.22 -6.44
CA THR A 194 12.49 -3.96 -7.62
C THR A 194 12.93 -2.69 -8.33
N THR A 195 12.17 -2.28 -9.34
CA THR A 195 12.29 -0.98 -10.01
C THR A 195 11.06 -0.12 -9.73
N PHE A 196 11.18 1.20 -9.87
CA PHE A 196 10.04 2.10 -9.78
C PHE A 196 8.91 1.73 -10.75
N LYS A 197 9.26 1.23 -11.96
CA LYS A 197 8.30 0.76 -12.94
C LYS A 197 7.55 -0.49 -12.45
N GLU A 198 8.28 -1.53 -12.05
CA GLU A 198 7.68 -2.78 -11.60
C GLU A 198 6.77 -2.56 -10.39
N GLU A 199 7.26 -1.85 -9.38
CA GLU A 199 6.48 -1.52 -8.19
C GLU A 199 5.21 -0.74 -8.54
N THR A 200 5.33 0.33 -9.34
CA THR A 200 4.17 1.16 -9.68
C THR A 200 3.12 0.35 -10.43
N GLU A 201 3.54 -0.41 -11.46
CA GLU A 201 2.61 -1.15 -12.29
C GLU A 201 1.95 -2.32 -11.55
N GLU A 202 2.71 -3.05 -10.73
CA GLU A 202 2.15 -4.20 -10.01
C GLU A 202 1.30 -3.78 -8.82
N ASP A 203 1.65 -2.69 -8.13
CA ASP A 203 0.89 -2.17 -6.99
C ASP A 203 -0.48 -1.67 -7.44
N LEU A 204 -0.50 -0.79 -8.46
CA LEU A 204 -1.73 -0.30 -9.09
C LEU A 204 -2.59 -1.45 -9.65
N PHE A 205 -1.96 -2.47 -10.24
CA PHE A 205 -2.68 -3.63 -10.73
C PHE A 205 -3.29 -4.44 -9.57
N GLY A 206 -2.51 -4.68 -8.52
CA GLY A 206 -2.93 -5.43 -7.34
C GLY A 206 -4.15 -4.81 -6.68
N GLU A 207 -4.12 -3.51 -6.40
CA GLU A 207 -5.25 -2.82 -5.78
C GLU A 207 -6.49 -2.74 -6.68
N GLN A 208 -6.33 -2.49 -7.98
CA GLN A 208 -7.46 -2.37 -8.90
C GLN A 208 -8.13 -3.72 -9.19
N ALA A 209 -7.32 -4.75 -9.48
CA ALA A 209 -7.83 -6.02 -9.99
C ALA A 209 -8.13 -7.05 -8.90
N VAL A 210 -7.52 -6.94 -7.72
CA VAL A 210 -7.60 -7.98 -6.68
C VAL A 210 -7.90 -7.41 -5.30
N LEU A 211 -6.99 -6.63 -4.71
CA LEU A 211 -6.98 -6.33 -3.28
C LEU A 211 -8.11 -5.38 -2.85
N CYS A 212 -8.48 -4.45 -3.74
CA CYS A 212 -9.57 -3.51 -3.50
C CYS A 212 -10.70 -3.77 -4.49
N GLY A 213 -10.57 -3.32 -5.74
CA GLY A 213 -11.67 -3.32 -6.71
C GLY A 213 -12.27 -4.70 -6.97
N GLY A 214 -11.42 -5.71 -7.22
CA GLY A 214 -11.86 -7.09 -7.42
C GLY A 214 -12.52 -7.72 -6.19
N LEU A 215 -11.92 -7.54 -5.00
CA LEU A 215 -12.42 -8.09 -3.75
C LEU A 215 -13.76 -7.50 -3.35
N THR A 216 -13.88 -6.17 -3.34
CA THR A 216 -15.12 -5.50 -2.93
C THR A 216 -16.26 -5.79 -3.91
N ALA A 217 -15.98 -5.80 -5.22
CA ALA A 217 -16.98 -6.15 -6.23
C ALA A 217 -17.46 -7.61 -6.10
N LEU A 218 -16.56 -8.55 -5.77
CA LEU A 218 -16.95 -9.95 -5.56
C LEU A 218 -17.86 -10.12 -4.33
N MET A 219 -17.53 -9.44 -3.23
CA MET A 219 -18.36 -9.45 -2.02
C MET A 219 -19.72 -8.81 -2.26
N GLU A 220 -19.76 -7.66 -2.93
CA GLU A 220 -20.98 -6.94 -3.28
C GLU A 220 -21.88 -7.79 -4.17
N ALA A 221 -21.36 -8.34 -5.27
CA ALA A 221 -22.14 -9.20 -6.16
C ALA A 221 -22.66 -10.47 -5.46
N GLY A 222 -21.84 -11.08 -4.58
CA GLY A 222 -22.27 -12.22 -3.78
C GLY A 222 -23.41 -11.86 -2.82
N PHE A 223 -23.31 -10.70 -2.17
CA PHE A 223 -24.34 -10.18 -1.28
C PHE A 223 -25.65 -9.92 -2.03
N GLU A 224 -25.59 -9.21 -3.15
CA GLU A 224 -26.74 -8.90 -4.01
C GLU A 224 -27.44 -10.16 -4.50
N VAL A 225 -26.70 -11.14 -5.02
CA VAL A 225 -27.28 -12.40 -5.51
C VAL A 225 -28.05 -13.13 -4.39
N LEU A 226 -27.57 -13.09 -3.15
CA LEU A 226 -28.27 -13.70 -2.03
C LEU A 226 -29.52 -12.89 -1.62
N THR A 227 -29.39 -11.57 -1.47
CA THR A 227 -30.53 -10.74 -1.04
C THR A 227 -31.63 -10.67 -2.10
N GLU A 228 -31.28 -10.59 -3.39
CA GLU A 228 -32.23 -10.65 -4.51
C GLU A 228 -32.97 -11.99 -4.58
N ALA A 229 -32.33 -13.08 -4.18
CA ALA A 229 -32.95 -14.40 -4.06
C ALA A 229 -33.86 -14.54 -2.82
N GLY A 230 -33.95 -13.51 -1.97
CA GLY A 230 -34.82 -13.46 -0.80
C GLY A 230 -34.20 -13.97 0.50
N TYR A 231 -32.88 -14.18 0.54
CA TYR A 231 -32.19 -14.48 1.80
C TYR A 231 -32.07 -13.23 2.68
N ALA A 232 -32.03 -13.43 4.00
CA ALA A 232 -31.89 -12.32 4.94
C ALA A 232 -30.53 -11.60 4.73
N PRO A 233 -30.50 -10.25 4.66
CA PRO A 233 -29.28 -9.49 4.44
C PRO A 233 -28.18 -9.76 5.47
N GLU A 234 -28.54 -10.00 6.73
CA GLU A 234 -27.57 -10.29 7.79
C GLU A 234 -26.87 -11.63 7.55
N LEU A 235 -27.59 -12.65 7.07
CA LEU A 235 -27.00 -13.93 6.71
C LEU A 235 -26.10 -13.78 5.48
N ALA A 236 -26.55 -13.05 4.46
CA ALA A 236 -25.74 -12.77 3.28
C ALA A 236 -24.43 -12.08 3.65
N TYR A 237 -24.47 -11.07 4.54
CA TYR A 237 -23.28 -10.38 5.03
C TYR A 237 -22.27 -11.32 5.70
N PHE A 238 -22.75 -12.22 6.57
CA PHE A 238 -21.88 -13.17 7.25
C PHE A 238 -21.17 -14.11 6.26
N GLU A 239 -21.92 -14.64 5.29
CA GLU A 239 -21.42 -15.61 4.31
C GLU A 239 -20.38 -15.01 3.34
N VAL A 240 -20.64 -13.81 2.81
CA VAL A 240 -19.84 -13.29 1.68
C VAL A 240 -18.77 -12.28 2.08
N LEU A 241 -18.89 -11.65 3.25
CA LEU A 241 -17.94 -10.63 3.72
C LEU A 241 -17.27 -11.03 5.04
N HIS A 242 -18.03 -11.36 6.09
CA HIS A 242 -17.44 -11.66 7.40
C HIS A 242 -16.51 -12.88 7.34
N GLU A 243 -16.99 -13.99 6.76
CA GLU A 243 -16.23 -15.24 6.68
C GLU A 243 -15.03 -15.16 5.71
N MET A 244 -15.03 -14.20 4.77
CA MET A 244 -13.89 -13.97 3.87
C MET A 244 -12.59 -13.77 4.64
N LYS A 245 -12.62 -13.03 5.77
CA LYS A 245 -11.43 -12.85 6.62
C LYS A 245 -10.83 -14.19 7.04
N LEU A 246 -11.65 -15.14 7.50
CA LEU A 246 -11.18 -16.43 8.00
C LEU A 246 -10.57 -17.29 6.88
N ILE A 247 -11.19 -17.26 5.69
CA ILE A 247 -10.66 -17.96 4.52
C ILE A 247 -9.32 -17.35 4.07
N VAL A 248 -9.22 -16.02 4.02
CA VAL A 248 -7.98 -15.32 3.65
C VAL A 248 -6.88 -15.55 4.70
N ASP A 249 -7.21 -15.57 6.00
CA ASP A 249 -6.26 -15.88 7.07
C ASP A 249 -5.64 -17.29 6.86
N LEU A 250 -6.45 -18.31 6.51
CA LEU A 250 -5.93 -19.65 6.21
C LEU A 250 -5.02 -19.69 4.97
N ILE A 251 -5.34 -18.90 3.95
CA ILE A 251 -4.52 -18.76 2.74
C ILE A 251 -3.20 -18.08 3.09
N TYR A 252 -3.23 -17.03 3.90
CA TYR A 252 -2.03 -16.34 4.37
C TYR A 252 -1.11 -17.27 5.16
N GLU A 253 -1.67 -18.06 6.07
CA GLU A 253 -0.90 -18.94 6.95
C GLU A 253 -0.32 -20.19 6.27
N GLY A 254 -0.86 -20.64 5.13
CA GLY A 254 -0.42 -21.90 4.52
C GLY A 254 -0.85 -22.16 3.08
N GLY A 255 -1.26 -21.11 2.37
CA GLY A 255 -1.69 -21.15 0.98
C GLY A 255 -3.02 -21.87 0.76
N PHE A 256 -3.41 -21.99 -0.52
CA PHE A 256 -4.67 -22.64 -0.92
C PHE A 256 -4.77 -24.09 -0.43
N LYS A 257 -3.64 -24.78 -0.24
CA LYS A 257 -3.63 -26.13 0.30
C LYS A 257 -4.15 -26.16 1.74
N LYS A 258 -3.64 -25.29 2.64
CA LYS A 258 -4.09 -25.25 4.04
C LYS A 258 -5.57 -24.87 4.11
N MET A 259 -5.98 -23.87 3.34
CA MET A 259 -7.38 -23.46 3.23
C MET A 259 -8.28 -24.64 2.83
N ARG A 260 -7.97 -25.33 1.71
CA ARG A 260 -8.76 -26.47 1.22
C ARG A 260 -8.78 -27.68 2.16
N GLN A 261 -7.69 -27.90 2.90
CA GLN A 261 -7.64 -28.94 3.93
C GLN A 261 -8.45 -28.60 5.20
N SER A 262 -8.78 -27.32 5.40
CA SER A 262 -9.50 -26.84 6.59
C SER A 262 -11.01 -26.75 6.36
N ILE A 263 -11.45 -26.53 5.11
CA ILE A 263 -12.87 -26.52 4.73
C ILE A 263 -13.41 -27.95 4.55
N SER A 264 -14.74 -28.07 4.47
CA SER A 264 -15.38 -29.37 4.21
C SER A 264 -15.17 -29.84 2.76
N ASN A 265 -15.23 -31.15 2.52
CA ASN A 265 -15.17 -31.71 1.16
C ASN A 265 -16.27 -31.15 0.23
N THR A 266 -17.43 -30.78 0.76
CA THR A 266 -18.50 -30.14 -0.02
C THR A 266 -18.06 -28.76 -0.50
N ALA A 267 -17.41 -27.97 0.35
CA ALA A 267 -16.88 -26.66 0.00
C ALA A 267 -15.70 -26.78 -0.98
N GLU A 268 -14.78 -27.74 -0.77
CA GLU A 268 -13.67 -27.97 -1.70
C GLU A 268 -14.15 -28.38 -3.10
N PHE A 269 -15.11 -29.31 -3.18
CA PHE A 269 -15.73 -29.66 -4.47
C PHE A 269 -16.42 -28.46 -5.12
N GLY A 270 -17.15 -27.67 -4.31
CA GLY A 270 -17.80 -26.43 -4.73
C GLY A 270 -16.84 -25.39 -5.31
N ASP A 271 -15.69 -25.17 -4.66
CA ASP A 271 -14.60 -24.30 -5.13
C ASP A 271 -14.17 -24.71 -6.54
N TYR A 272 -13.78 -25.98 -6.75
CA TYR A 272 -13.29 -26.44 -8.03
C TYR A 272 -14.30 -26.32 -9.18
N VAL A 273 -15.58 -26.57 -8.92
CA VAL A 273 -16.61 -26.58 -9.99
C VAL A 273 -17.25 -25.22 -10.23
N SER A 274 -17.29 -24.34 -9.24
CA SER A 274 -17.95 -23.03 -9.33
C SER A 274 -16.97 -21.88 -9.50
N GLY A 275 -15.76 -21.97 -8.95
CA GLY A 275 -14.73 -20.91 -9.06
C GLY A 275 -14.47 -20.50 -10.51
N PRO A 276 -14.12 -21.42 -11.44
CA PRO A 276 -13.91 -21.09 -12.85
C PRO A 276 -15.17 -20.62 -13.61
N ARG A 277 -16.37 -20.82 -13.05
CA ARG A 277 -17.63 -20.32 -13.63
C ARG A 277 -17.89 -18.86 -13.26
N VAL A 278 -17.36 -18.42 -12.11
CA VAL A 278 -17.39 -17.01 -11.66
C VAL A 278 -16.19 -16.27 -12.25
N ILE A 279 -14.98 -16.79 -12.01
CA ILE A 279 -13.72 -16.28 -12.56
C ILE A 279 -13.46 -16.96 -13.91
N THR A 280 -14.20 -16.52 -14.92
CA THR A 280 -14.07 -17.03 -16.30
C THR A 280 -12.82 -16.46 -16.99
N ASP A 281 -12.48 -16.99 -18.17
CA ASP A 281 -11.40 -16.44 -19.02
C ASP A 281 -11.59 -14.95 -19.33
N GLN A 282 -12.84 -14.47 -19.40
CA GLN A 282 -13.16 -13.05 -19.59
C GLN A 282 -12.65 -12.17 -18.45
N VAL A 283 -12.69 -12.66 -17.20
CA VAL A 283 -12.14 -11.92 -16.04
C VAL A 283 -10.64 -11.71 -16.22
N LYS A 284 -9.93 -12.72 -16.72
CA LYS A 284 -8.49 -12.60 -17.02
C LYS A 284 -8.20 -11.63 -18.15
N GLU A 285 -9.04 -11.57 -19.19
CA GLU A 285 -8.91 -10.55 -20.23
C GLU A 285 -9.18 -9.13 -19.70
N ASN A 286 -10.14 -8.97 -18.81
CA ASN A 286 -10.38 -7.68 -18.15
C ASN A 286 -9.18 -7.25 -17.29
N MET A 287 -8.57 -8.18 -16.54
CA MET A 287 -7.35 -7.92 -15.78
C MET A 287 -6.20 -7.47 -16.69
N LYS A 288 -6.02 -8.09 -17.86
CA LYS A 288 -5.02 -7.63 -18.84
C LYS A 288 -5.31 -6.23 -19.36
N ALA A 289 -6.58 -5.89 -19.59
CA ALA A 289 -6.97 -4.55 -20.01
C ALA A 289 -6.66 -3.50 -18.93
N VAL A 290 -6.96 -3.80 -17.66
CA VAL A 290 -6.58 -2.95 -16.51
C VAL A 290 -5.06 -2.73 -16.47
N LEU A 291 -4.28 -3.81 -16.60
CA LEU A 291 -2.82 -3.71 -16.65
C LEU A 291 -2.33 -2.84 -17.83
N ALA A 292 -2.95 -2.97 -19.01
CA ALA A 292 -2.60 -2.15 -20.16
C ALA A 292 -2.90 -0.65 -19.96
N ASP A 293 -4.02 -0.33 -19.30
CA ASP A 293 -4.36 1.05 -18.94
C ASP A 293 -3.39 1.66 -17.90
N ILE A 294 -2.88 0.84 -16.99
CA ILE A 294 -1.82 1.23 -16.04
C ILE A 294 -0.50 1.47 -16.80
N GLN A 295 -0.05 0.50 -17.59
CA GLN A 295 1.23 0.53 -18.30
C GLN A 295 1.31 1.63 -19.36
N SER A 296 0.18 2.04 -19.93
CA SER A 296 0.10 3.16 -20.86
C SER A 296 0.07 4.53 -20.18
N GLY A 297 -0.06 4.58 -18.85
CA GLY A 297 -0.24 5.80 -18.08
C GLY A 297 -1.65 6.40 -18.16
N LYS A 298 -2.60 5.71 -18.81
CA LYS A 298 -3.98 6.18 -18.93
C LYS A 298 -4.62 6.34 -17.54
N PHE A 299 -4.51 5.33 -16.68
CA PHE A 299 -5.04 5.40 -15.32
C PHE A 299 -4.46 6.58 -14.53
N ALA A 300 -3.14 6.76 -14.59
CA ALA A 300 -2.44 7.81 -13.86
C ALA A 300 -2.91 9.21 -14.28
N ASN A 301 -3.05 9.43 -15.60
CA ASN A 301 -3.56 10.71 -16.13
C ASN A 301 -5.02 10.94 -15.72
N ASP A 302 -5.90 9.93 -15.87
CA ASP A 302 -7.30 10.05 -15.48
C ASP A 302 -7.45 10.38 -13.99
N PHE A 303 -6.63 9.76 -13.12
CA PHE A 303 -6.65 10.02 -11.67
C PHE A 303 -6.22 11.45 -11.33
N VAL A 304 -5.09 11.90 -11.88
CA VAL A 304 -4.58 13.27 -11.66
C VAL A 304 -5.52 14.33 -12.24
N GLU A 305 -6.12 14.08 -13.41
CA GLU A 305 -7.10 14.98 -14.01
C GLU A 305 -8.37 15.10 -13.18
N ASP A 306 -8.88 14.00 -12.61
CA ASP A 306 -10.02 14.05 -11.69
C ASP A 306 -9.68 14.91 -10.48
N TYR A 307 -8.49 14.70 -9.89
CA TYR A 307 -8.03 15.52 -8.76
C TYR A 307 -7.99 17.02 -9.10
N LYS A 308 -7.36 17.38 -10.22
CA LYS A 308 -7.28 18.78 -10.68
C LYS A 308 -8.65 19.40 -10.97
N ALA A 309 -9.63 18.59 -11.35
CA ALA A 309 -11.01 19.02 -11.55
C ALA A 309 -11.83 19.13 -10.25
N GLY A 310 -11.23 18.87 -9.08
CA GLY A 310 -11.92 18.88 -7.79
C GLY A 310 -12.53 17.54 -7.38
N ARG A 311 -12.03 16.42 -7.94
CA ARG A 311 -12.44 15.03 -7.63
C ARG A 311 -13.90 14.65 -7.93
N PRO A 312 -14.56 15.14 -9.01
CA PRO A 312 -15.97 14.87 -9.24
C PRO A 312 -16.29 13.38 -9.39
N ARG A 313 -15.45 12.59 -10.10
CA ARG A 313 -15.69 11.15 -10.25
C ARG A 313 -15.48 10.42 -8.93
N MET A 314 -14.40 10.74 -8.21
CA MET A 314 -14.11 10.10 -6.92
C MET A 314 -15.22 10.37 -5.90
N GLU A 315 -15.77 11.58 -5.85
CA GLU A 315 -16.89 11.92 -4.96
C GLU A 315 -18.18 11.19 -5.35
N GLU A 316 -18.46 11.05 -6.65
CA GLU A 316 -19.58 10.26 -7.14
C GLU A 316 -19.47 8.79 -6.73
N TYR A 317 -18.30 8.17 -6.96
CA TYR A 317 -18.06 6.77 -6.57
C TYR A 317 -18.18 6.56 -5.06
N ARG A 318 -17.62 7.46 -4.23
CA ARG A 318 -17.76 7.40 -2.76
C ARG A 318 -19.22 7.50 -2.32
N LYS A 319 -19.99 8.40 -2.94
CA LYS A 319 -21.42 8.56 -2.62
C LYS A 319 -22.22 7.33 -3.01
N ALA A 320 -21.91 6.70 -4.15
CA ALA A 320 -22.55 5.44 -4.54
C ALA A 320 -22.21 4.32 -3.53
N ALA A 321 -20.92 4.12 -3.23
CA ALA A 321 -20.44 3.10 -2.31
C ALA A 321 -21.02 3.24 -0.89
N ALA A 322 -21.12 4.46 -0.37
CA ALA A 322 -21.68 4.71 0.96
C ALA A 322 -23.18 4.36 1.08
N ASN A 323 -23.88 4.22 -0.04
CA ASN A 323 -25.32 3.92 -0.07
C ASN A 323 -25.62 2.42 -0.22
N LEU A 324 -24.61 1.57 -0.43
CA LEU A 324 -24.77 0.13 -0.58
C LEU A 324 -25.44 -0.48 0.65
N GLU A 325 -26.29 -1.48 0.43
CA GLU A 325 -27.02 -2.16 1.50
C GLU A 325 -26.06 -2.95 2.41
N ILE A 326 -25.04 -3.58 1.83
CA ILE A 326 -24.00 -4.32 2.57
C ILE A 326 -23.28 -3.45 3.60
N GLU A 327 -23.07 -2.16 3.30
CA GLU A 327 -22.47 -1.20 4.24
C GLU A 327 -23.39 -0.87 5.41
N LYS A 328 -24.69 -0.65 5.13
CA LYS A 328 -25.70 -0.37 6.17
C LYS A 328 -25.87 -1.54 7.11
N VAL A 329 -26.04 -2.75 6.56
CA VAL A 329 -26.18 -3.99 7.32
C VAL A 329 -24.91 -4.27 8.12
N GLY A 330 -23.75 -4.18 7.47
CA GLY A 330 -22.46 -4.41 8.10
C GLY A 330 -22.16 -3.46 9.25
N ALA A 331 -22.53 -2.17 9.12
CA ALA A 331 -22.36 -1.20 10.19
C ALA A 331 -23.12 -1.58 11.47
N GLU A 332 -24.36 -2.06 11.35
CA GLU A 332 -25.13 -2.52 12.52
C GLU A 332 -24.58 -3.83 13.10
N LEU A 333 -24.20 -4.78 12.26
CA LEU A 333 -23.65 -6.06 12.71
C LEU A 333 -22.31 -5.88 13.44
N ARG A 334 -21.41 -5.04 12.92
CA ARG A 334 -20.09 -4.79 13.54
C ARG A 334 -20.20 -4.14 14.92
N LYS A 335 -21.22 -3.32 15.19
CA LYS A 335 -21.47 -2.75 16.54
C LYS A 335 -21.71 -3.83 17.61
N ALA A 336 -22.28 -4.96 17.22
CA ALA A 336 -22.57 -6.06 18.13
C ALA A 336 -21.35 -6.98 18.38
N MET A 337 -20.25 -6.80 17.64
CA MET A 337 -19.07 -7.66 17.71
C MET A 337 -18.03 -7.07 18.67
N PRO A 338 -17.85 -7.59 19.90
CA PRO A 338 -17.02 -6.97 20.94
C PRO A 338 -15.51 -7.03 20.68
N PHE A 339 -15.09 -7.67 19.60
CA PHE A 339 -13.70 -7.74 19.14
C PHE A 339 -13.41 -6.77 17.99
N VAL A 340 -14.45 -6.21 17.36
CA VAL A 340 -14.32 -5.17 16.33
C VAL A 340 -14.18 -3.82 17.06
N GLY A 341 -13.26 -2.96 16.61
CA GLY A 341 -13.02 -1.63 17.20
C GLY A 341 -12.08 -1.58 18.41
N LYS A 342 -11.63 -2.73 18.94
CA LYS A 342 -10.63 -2.76 20.03
C LYS A 342 -9.25 -2.28 19.60
N ASN A 343 -8.96 -2.40 18.31
CA ASN A 343 -7.71 -1.99 17.66
C ASN A 343 -8.02 -1.00 16.52
N ASP A 344 -9.07 -0.17 16.66
CA ASP A 344 -9.22 0.98 15.75
C ASP A 344 -8.09 1.94 16.10
N ASP A 345 -6.96 1.74 15.42
CA ASP A 345 -5.75 2.51 15.60
C ASP A 345 -6.11 3.99 15.47
N ASP A 346 -5.54 4.85 16.31
CA ASP A 346 -5.81 6.30 16.28
C ASP A 346 -5.64 6.90 14.87
N ALA A 347 -4.86 6.24 14.01
CA ALA A 347 -4.75 6.45 12.57
C ALA A 347 -6.08 6.60 11.82
N PHE A 348 -7.11 5.80 12.12
CA PHE A 348 -8.42 5.91 11.46
C PHE A 348 -9.13 7.25 11.77
N LYS A 349 -8.77 7.90 12.88
CA LYS A 349 -9.28 9.22 13.30
C LYS A 349 -8.48 10.38 12.69
N ILE A 350 -7.26 10.13 12.17
CA ILE A 350 -6.39 11.17 11.59
C ILE A 350 -6.88 11.59 10.20
N TYR A 351 -7.40 10.64 9.41
CA TYR A 351 -7.73 10.85 7.99
C TYR A 351 -9.21 10.97 7.68
N ASN A 352 -10.08 10.66 8.64
CA ASN A 352 -11.54 10.80 8.52
C ASN A 352 -12.05 12.08 9.20
#